data_AF-A0AA96W591-F1
#
_entry.id   AF-A0AA96W591-F1
#
_cell.length_a   1.000
_cell.length_b   1.000
_cell.length_c   1.000
_cell.angle_alpha   90.00
_cell.angle_beta   90.00
_cell.angle_gamma   90.00
#
_symmetry.space_group_name_H-M   'P 1'
#
loop_
_entity.id
_entity.type
_entity.pdbx_description
1 polymer ?
#
loop_
_entity_poly.entity_id
_entity_poly.type
_entity_poly.pdbx_seq_one_letter_code
_entity_poly.pdbx_strand_id
1 'polypeptide(L)'
;MVSRRGLLGGAAIVGAGAFTGVAPSAGSAAADSPLDTPFTPVTTPHLVEAERMVHYQRLLAAGHLPGGLVGHWPLDGTGADRSGRDHPLTLGSGASWTTLRAGGELTFDGTSTAYATTGSVLDTTAPFTVSARVRLADGDAPADPANMYTAVSQDGTNASRFLLQYDPEFRTWAFKVRGEDRSTKVSAIAATAASLGTWTHLTGVWDGTHIHLYVNGELQGSAAATLSWASPQGFNIGRAKWDGAPVNRFKGSVDDVRAYGRALDADEVSLVSGRTAARNNEYLVGASSTVTWGTPGDLTSWVARARCSSFVTWVLRHTYGWATADYFRQHFDDGIPEAADYRDAFARGRGGPHFQPVRKVADLLPGDLIAIEYGPEVTDATGHIVMVREVKGVYTGTGVKDGETQYAIEVIDMTSSPHGVYGQPSATTHPDTRMIGRGEDLEGVGIGHMMFYASNSTGLFSRYRWSSYGASPDHTVGARPISAARVV
;
A
#
# COMPACT_ATOMS: atom_id res chain seq x y z
N MET A 1 -26.90 18.76 43.98
CA MET A 1 -26.40 20.14 44.15
C MET A 1 -25.35 20.13 45.26
N VAL A 2 -24.08 19.91 44.91
CA VAL A 2 -22.96 20.11 45.84
C VAL A 2 -21.85 20.75 45.02
N SER A 3 -21.58 22.02 45.35
CA SER A 3 -20.57 22.86 44.71
C SER A 3 -19.17 22.54 45.22
N ARG A 4 -18.15 22.71 44.38
CA ARG A 4 -16.88 23.33 44.78
C ARG A 4 -16.27 24.16 43.64
N ARG A 5 -16.16 25.47 43.88
CA ARG A 5 -15.07 26.35 43.40
C ARG A 5 -13.72 25.67 43.74
N GLY A 6 -12.64 25.73 43.00
CA GLY A 6 -12.12 26.69 42.03
C GLY A 6 -10.65 26.91 42.39
N LEU A 7 -9.73 26.90 41.41
CA LEU A 7 -8.47 27.67 41.43
C LEU A 7 -7.70 27.44 40.12
N LEU A 8 -7.47 28.55 39.43
CA LEU A 8 -6.54 28.73 38.32
C LEU A 8 -5.09 28.61 38.83
N GLY A 9 -4.21 28.11 37.96
CA GLY A 9 -2.76 28.19 38.13
C GLY A 9 -2.07 27.63 36.90
N GLY A 10 -1.70 28.50 35.97
CA GLY A 10 -0.92 28.12 34.79
C GLY A 10 0.51 27.76 35.14
N ALA A 11 1.09 26.85 34.35
CA ALA A 11 2.52 26.75 34.12
C ALA A 11 2.73 26.06 32.77
N ALA A 12 3.52 26.70 31.91
CA ALA A 12 4.03 26.14 30.67
C ALA A 12 4.92 24.92 30.95
N ILE A 13 4.87 23.91 30.08
CA ILE A 13 5.89 22.88 30.02
C ILE A 13 6.29 22.69 28.54
N VAL A 14 7.46 23.26 28.23
CA VAL A 14 8.37 22.76 27.19
C VAL A 14 8.94 21.44 27.72
N GLY A 15 8.92 20.39 26.89
CA GLY A 15 9.55 19.13 27.25
C GLY A 15 9.37 18.05 26.20
N ALA A 16 10.40 17.85 25.38
CA ALA A 16 10.60 16.63 24.62
C ALA A 16 10.51 15.42 25.56
N GLY A 17 9.52 14.55 25.34
CA GLY A 17 9.31 13.32 26.09
C GLY A 17 9.57 12.12 25.20
N ALA A 18 10.61 11.37 25.53
CA ALA A 18 10.94 10.09 24.92
C ALA A 18 9.76 9.11 25.00
N PHE A 19 9.47 8.42 23.90
CA PHE A 19 8.59 7.26 23.87
C PHE A 19 9.25 6.12 24.66
N THR A 20 8.81 5.90 25.90
CA THR A 20 9.14 4.69 26.66
C THR A 20 8.02 3.66 26.54
N GLY A 21 8.45 2.41 26.36
CA GLY A 21 7.67 1.34 25.75
C GLY A 21 6.44 0.85 26.51
N VAL A 22 5.45 0.47 25.71
CA VAL A 22 4.44 -0.53 26.07
C VAL A 22 5.04 -1.89 25.73
N ALA A 23 5.20 -2.76 26.73
CA ALA A 23 5.61 -4.14 26.51
C ALA A 23 4.55 -4.88 25.67
N PRO A 24 4.95 -5.71 24.70
CA PRO A 24 3.99 -6.44 23.86
C PRO A 24 3.31 -7.52 24.71
N SER A 25 1.99 -7.41 24.88
CA SER A 25 1.16 -8.53 25.32
C SER A 25 1.16 -9.59 24.21
N ALA A 26 1.30 -10.85 24.62
CA ALA A 26 1.44 -12.02 23.76
C ALA A 26 0.42 -12.07 22.60
N GLY A 27 0.93 -12.29 21.39
CA GLY A 27 0.13 -12.77 20.25
C GLY A 27 -0.07 -11.82 19.07
N SER A 28 0.83 -10.87 18.76
CA SER A 28 0.81 -10.20 17.45
C SER A 28 1.61 -11.03 16.44
N ALA A 29 0.91 -11.76 15.58
CA ALA A 29 1.53 -12.48 14.47
C ALA A 29 2.25 -11.49 13.52
N ALA A 30 3.33 -11.93 12.89
CA ALA A 30 4.34 -11.10 12.21
C ALA A 30 3.99 -10.69 10.76
N ALA A 31 2.86 -10.01 10.50
CA ALA A 31 2.52 -9.57 9.12
C ALA A 31 2.12 -8.10 8.96
N ASP A 32 1.96 -7.33 10.05
CA ASP A 32 2.18 -5.87 9.99
C ASP A 32 3.67 -5.52 10.03
N SER A 33 4.56 -6.52 10.14
CA SER A 33 6.02 -6.35 10.12
C SER A 33 6.59 -5.55 8.94
N PRO A 34 5.97 -5.48 7.74
CA PRO A 34 6.40 -4.52 6.73
C PRO A 34 6.10 -3.08 7.17
N LEU A 35 4.89 -2.79 7.68
CA LEU A 35 4.49 -1.45 8.18
C LEU A 35 5.28 -1.06 9.44
N ASP A 36 5.70 -2.07 10.21
CA ASP A 36 6.42 -2.00 11.47
C ASP A 36 7.92 -2.28 11.34
N THR A 37 8.57 -2.14 10.17
CA THR A 37 10.04 -2.07 10.18
C THR A 37 10.41 -0.94 11.13
N PRO A 38 11.05 -1.24 12.29
CA PRO A 38 11.24 -0.23 13.30
C PRO A 38 12.03 0.89 12.65
N PHE A 39 11.44 2.09 12.62
CA PHE A 39 12.16 3.27 12.20
C PHE A 39 13.38 3.35 13.12
N THR A 40 14.60 3.21 12.55
CA THR A 40 15.78 3.70 13.26
C THR A 40 15.48 5.16 13.55
N PRO A 41 15.40 5.60 14.82
CA PRO A 41 14.96 6.96 15.12
C PRO A 41 15.86 7.95 14.41
N VAL A 42 15.34 8.55 13.35
CA VAL A 42 16.02 9.61 12.62
C VAL A 42 15.65 10.92 13.28
N THR A 43 16.67 11.67 13.68
CA THR A 43 16.48 12.96 14.36
C THR A 43 16.43 14.12 13.35
N THR A 44 16.76 13.86 12.09
CA THR A 44 16.75 14.86 11.02
C THR A 44 15.31 15.28 10.71
N PRO A 45 14.91 16.54 10.97
CA PRO A 45 13.49 16.93 10.99
C PRO A 45 12.72 16.66 9.69
N HIS A 46 13.28 16.99 8.53
CA HIS A 46 12.59 16.80 7.26
C HIS A 46 12.47 15.32 6.87
N LEU A 47 13.42 14.49 7.31
CA LEU A 47 13.33 13.05 7.10
C LEU A 47 12.20 12.45 7.94
N VAL A 48 12.00 12.91 9.18
CA VAL A 48 10.85 12.51 10.02
C VAL A 48 9.53 12.83 9.33
N GLU A 49 9.40 14.00 8.72
CA GLU A 49 8.16 14.39 8.02
C GLU A 49 7.95 13.60 6.71
N ALA A 50 9.02 13.27 5.99
CA ALA A 50 8.96 12.38 4.83
C ALA A 50 8.56 10.95 5.23
N GLU A 51 9.15 10.39 6.29
CA GLU A 51 8.80 9.08 6.84
C GLU A 51 7.35 9.04 7.33
N ARG A 52 6.88 10.12 7.95
CA ARG A 52 5.48 10.24 8.35
C ARG A 52 4.55 10.15 7.16
N MET A 53 4.83 10.87 6.07
CA MET A 53 4.03 10.76 4.86
C MET A 53 4.05 9.32 4.31
N VAL A 54 5.22 8.68 4.22
CA VAL A 54 5.34 7.28 3.80
C VAL A 54 4.48 6.37 4.68
N HIS A 55 4.57 6.50 6.00
CA HIS A 55 3.79 5.69 6.94
C HIS A 55 2.29 5.77 6.67
N TYR A 56 1.73 6.96 6.52
CA TYR A 56 0.29 7.13 6.26
C TYR A 56 -0.13 6.66 4.87
N GLN A 57 0.70 6.87 3.84
CA GLN A 57 0.41 6.31 2.52
C GLN A 57 0.44 4.78 2.51
N ARG A 58 1.28 4.16 3.35
CA ARG A 58 1.30 2.71 3.51
C ARG A 58 0.08 2.19 4.29
N LEU A 59 -0.38 2.89 5.31
CA LEU A 59 -1.65 2.57 5.99
C LEU A 59 -2.85 2.67 5.04
N LEU A 60 -2.87 3.69 4.18
CA LEU A 60 -3.86 3.82 3.11
C LEU A 60 -3.78 2.65 2.13
N ALA A 61 -2.59 2.29 1.66
CA ALA A 61 -2.39 1.18 0.73
C ALA A 61 -2.80 -0.18 1.33
N ALA A 62 -2.57 -0.36 2.63
CA ALA A 62 -3.05 -1.52 3.39
C ALA A 62 -4.55 -1.45 3.70
N GLY A 63 -5.27 -0.39 3.30
CA GLY A 63 -6.69 -0.21 3.61
C GLY A 63 -6.99 -0.23 5.11
N HIS A 64 -6.10 0.29 5.95
CA HIS A 64 -6.19 0.13 7.40
C HIS A 64 -7.48 0.76 7.96
N LEU A 65 -8.42 -0.09 8.37
CA LEU A 65 -9.72 0.31 8.93
C LEU A 65 -10.12 -0.66 10.05
N PRO A 66 -9.68 -0.44 11.30
CA PRO A 66 -9.94 -1.36 12.41
C PRO A 66 -11.37 -1.25 12.96
N GLY A 67 -12.04 -0.11 12.74
CA GLY A 67 -13.39 0.13 13.25
C GLY A 67 -14.41 -0.88 12.71
N GLY A 68 -14.93 -1.75 13.59
CA GLY A 68 -15.91 -2.77 13.23
C GLY A 68 -15.34 -4.00 12.50
N LEU A 69 -14.01 -4.12 12.38
CA LEU A 69 -13.35 -5.28 11.78
C LEU A 69 -13.52 -6.51 12.69
N VAL A 70 -14.01 -7.61 12.14
CA VAL A 70 -14.27 -8.87 12.87
C VAL A 70 -13.58 -10.09 12.25
N GLY A 71 -12.98 -9.94 11.07
CA GLY A 71 -12.11 -10.95 10.46
C GLY A 71 -11.24 -10.29 9.40
N HIS A 72 -9.95 -10.62 9.38
CA HIS A 72 -9.01 -10.17 8.35
C HIS A 72 -8.00 -11.27 8.05
N TRP A 73 -8.06 -11.79 6.83
CA TRP A 73 -7.10 -12.74 6.32
C TRP A 73 -6.34 -12.09 5.19
N PRO A 74 -5.12 -11.58 5.45
CA PRO A 74 -4.26 -11.06 4.40
C PRO A 74 -4.00 -12.10 3.31
N LEU A 75 -3.88 -13.38 3.68
CA LEU A 75 -3.54 -14.51 2.80
C LEU A 75 -2.08 -14.50 2.27
N ASP A 76 -1.21 -13.84 3.03
CA ASP A 76 0.24 -13.78 2.82
C ASP A 76 0.95 -15.09 3.26
N GLY A 77 0.67 -16.19 2.57
CA GLY A 77 1.28 -17.50 2.81
C GLY A 77 0.79 -18.24 4.07
N THR A 78 -0.20 -17.68 4.77
CA THR A 78 -0.84 -18.30 5.94
C THR A 78 -2.34 -17.99 6.00
N GLY A 79 -3.12 -18.87 6.63
CA GLY A 79 -4.55 -18.67 6.89
C GLY A 79 -4.86 -17.94 8.20
N ALA A 80 -3.91 -17.18 8.75
CA ALA A 80 -4.06 -16.54 10.06
C ALA A 80 -5.02 -15.32 9.99
N ASP A 81 -5.88 -15.18 10.99
CA ASP A 81 -6.70 -13.98 11.19
C ASP A 81 -5.91 -12.88 11.89
N ARG A 82 -5.94 -11.67 11.34
CA ARG A 82 -5.24 -10.47 11.81
C ARG A 82 -6.16 -9.42 12.40
N SER A 83 -7.46 -9.67 12.46
CA SER A 83 -8.42 -8.76 13.10
C SER A 83 -8.32 -8.71 14.63
N GLY A 84 -7.58 -9.64 15.23
CA GLY A 84 -7.53 -9.84 16.68
C GLY A 84 -8.71 -10.64 17.25
N ARG A 85 -9.48 -11.32 16.40
CA ARG A 85 -10.64 -12.15 16.79
C ARG A 85 -10.37 -13.67 16.78
N ASP A 86 -9.19 -14.07 16.34
CA ASP A 86 -8.72 -15.46 16.33
C ASP A 86 -9.62 -16.42 15.54
N HIS A 87 -9.86 -16.06 14.27
CA HIS A 87 -10.57 -16.90 13.31
C HIS A 87 -9.63 -17.55 12.26
N PRO A 88 -8.66 -18.41 12.64
CA PRO A 88 -7.75 -19.00 11.67
C PRO A 88 -8.51 -19.89 10.66
N LEU A 89 -8.04 -19.89 9.43
CA LEU A 89 -8.59 -20.71 8.35
C LEU A 89 -8.00 -22.13 8.38
N THR A 90 -8.88 -23.11 8.22
CA THR A 90 -8.54 -24.48 7.83
C THR A 90 -8.60 -24.60 6.31
N LEU A 91 -7.50 -25.01 5.69
CA LEU A 91 -7.40 -25.20 4.25
C LEU A 91 -7.75 -26.63 3.86
N GLY A 92 -8.52 -26.78 2.79
CA GLY A 92 -8.69 -28.04 2.08
C GLY A 92 -7.46 -28.37 1.23
N SER A 93 -7.25 -29.65 0.93
CA SER A 93 -6.04 -30.14 0.25
C SER A 93 -5.84 -29.64 -1.18
N GLY A 94 -6.85 -29.03 -1.80
CA GLY A 94 -6.77 -28.43 -3.13
C GLY A 94 -6.47 -26.91 -3.12
N ALA A 95 -6.41 -26.27 -1.95
CA ALA A 95 -6.01 -24.88 -1.83
C ALA A 95 -4.48 -24.80 -1.70
N SER A 96 -3.84 -23.88 -2.42
CA SER A 96 -2.38 -23.75 -2.43
C SER A 96 -1.91 -22.30 -2.45
N TRP A 97 -0.74 -22.04 -1.88
CA TRP A 97 -0.13 -20.71 -1.85
C TRP A 97 0.70 -20.46 -3.11
N THR A 98 0.56 -19.26 -3.67
CA THR A 98 1.33 -18.80 -4.83
C THR A 98 2.02 -17.45 -4.54
N THR A 99 2.69 -16.86 -5.53
CA THR A 99 3.52 -15.65 -5.38
C THR A 99 3.24 -14.61 -6.47
N LEU A 100 1.96 -14.44 -6.83
CA LEU A 100 1.53 -13.37 -7.72
C LEU A 100 1.49 -12.03 -6.99
N ARG A 101 1.13 -11.99 -5.70
CA ARG A 101 1.14 -10.79 -4.86
C ARG A 101 2.20 -10.86 -3.76
N ALA A 102 2.60 -9.70 -3.24
CA ALA A 102 3.50 -9.57 -2.10
C ALA A 102 2.91 -10.26 -0.87
N GLY A 103 3.72 -11.05 -0.16
CA GLY A 103 3.25 -11.91 0.93
C GLY A 103 2.70 -13.26 0.47
N GLY A 104 2.13 -13.33 -0.73
CA GLY A 104 1.54 -14.50 -1.36
C GLY A 104 0.02 -14.38 -1.46
N GLU A 105 -0.63 -15.37 -2.06
CA GLU A 105 -2.09 -15.40 -2.17
C GLU A 105 -2.58 -16.85 -2.16
N LEU A 106 -3.86 -17.04 -1.82
CA LEU A 106 -4.48 -18.37 -1.82
C LEU A 106 -5.13 -18.66 -3.17
N THR A 107 -4.71 -19.74 -3.82
CA THR A 107 -5.20 -20.17 -5.13
C THR A 107 -6.06 -21.42 -5.02
N PHE A 108 -7.12 -21.46 -5.84
CA PHE A 108 -8.14 -22.49 -5.91
C PHE A 108 -8.25 -23.02 -7.34
N ASP A 109 -8.27 -24.35 -7.49
CA ASP A 109 -8.31 -25.03 -8.79
C ASP A 109 -9.74 -25.35 -9.29
N GLY A 110 -10.77 -25.02 -8.50
CA GLY A 110 -12.17 -25.34 -8.77
C GLY A 110 -12.62 -26.75 -8.35
N THR A 111 -11.74 -27.55 -7.74
CA THR A 111 -12.08 -28.89 -7.22
C THR A 111 -12.82 -28.82 -5.88
N SER A 112 -13.46 -29.92 -5.47
CA SER A 112 -14.18 -29.99 -4.18
C SER A 112 -13.29 -29.79 -2.95
N THR A 113 -11.99 -30.01 -3.10
CA THR A 113 -11.00 -29.91 -2.03
C THR A 113 -10.31 -28.55 -1.97
N ALA A 114 -10.51 -27.69 -2.96
CA ALA A 114 -9.96 -26.34 -2.98
C ALA A 114 -10.90 -25.36 -2.25
N TYR A 115 -10.68 -25.19 -0.95
CA TYR A 115 -11.41 -24.23 -0.12
C TYR A 115 -10.56 -23.84 1.10
N ALA A 116 -10.95 -22.75 1.76
CA ALA A 116 -10.53 -22.44 3.12
C ALA A 116 -11.77 -22.08 3.95
N THR A 117 -11.79 -22.42 5.24
CA THR A 117 -12.96 -22.21 6.08
C THR A 117 -12.60 -21.99 7.53
N THR A 118 -13.47 -21.31 8.26
CA THR A 118 -13.44 -21.18 9.72
C THR A 118 -14.86 -21.23 10.27
N GLY A 119 -15.04 -21.02 11.57
CA GLY A 119 -16.36 -20.89 12.18
C GLY A 119 -17.18 -19.71 11.61
N SER A 120 -18.37 -19.47 12.16
CA SER A 120 -19.13 -18.26 11.82
C SER A 120 -18.37 -17.01 12.27
N VAL A 121 -18.29 -16.00 11.40
CA VAL A 121 -17.56 -14.75 11.67
C VAL A 121 -18.53 -13.58 11.81
N LEU A 122 -19.56 -13.53 10.98
CA LEU A 122 -20.55 -12.45 10.94
C LEU A 122 -21.85 -12.85 11.65
N ASP A 123 -22.42 -11.93 12.43
CA ASP A 123 -23.85 -11.94 12.73
C ASP A 123 -24.61 -11.43 11.50
N THR A 124 -25.15 -12.34 10.72
CA THR A 124 -25.84 -12.01 9.48
C THR A 124 -27.29 -11.54 9.68
N THR A 125 -27.72 -11.30 10.92
CA THR A 125 -28.98 -10.61 11.25
C THR A 125 -28.81 -9.11 11.43
N ALA A 126 -27.57 -8.63 11.59
CA ALA A 126 -27.22 -7.22 11.67
C ALA A 126 -26.49 -6.75 10.40
N PRO A 127 -26.48 -5.43 10.08
CA PRO A 127 -25.71 -4.89 8.96
C PRO A 127 -24.26 -5.36 8.98
N PHE A 128 -23.73 -5.75 7.82
CA PHE A 128 -22.38 -6.29 7.69
C PHE A 128 -21.74 -5.92 6.36
N THR A 129 -20.41 -6.07 6.30
CA THR A 129 -19.63 -5.92 5.07
C THR A 129 -18.65 -7.07 4.93
N VAL A 130 -18.46 -7.55 3.71
CA VAL A 130 -17.42 -8.53 3.35
C VAL A 130 -16.66 -8.02 2.13
N SER A 131 -15.33 -8.09 2.16
CA SER A 131 -14.49 -7.72 1.03
C SER A 131 -13.43 -8.77 0.75
N ALA A 132 -12.95 -8.79 -0.50
CA ALA A 132 -11.83 -9.61 -0.92
C ALA A 132 -11.21 -9.03 -2.19
N ARG A 133 -9.90 -9.20 -2.36
CA ARG A 133 -9.27 -9.16 -3.68
C ARG A 133 -9.44 -10.52 -4.34
N VAL A 134 -9.88 -10.53 -5.58
CA VAL A 134 -10.14 -11.75 -6.35
C VAL A 134 -9.53 -11.64 -7.73
N ARG A 135 -9.06 -12.77 -8.26
CA ARG A 135 -8.56 -12.90 -9.63
C ARG A 135 -9.09 -14.20 -10.22
N LEU A 136 -9.89 -14.12 -11.27
CA LEU A 136 -10.26 -15.30 -12.05
C LEU A 136 -9.02 -15.78 -12.83
N ALA A 137 -8.84 -17.09 -12.97
CA ALA A 137 -7.72 -17.66 -13.73
C ALA A 137 -7.71 -17.18 -15.21
N ASP A 138 -6.53 -17.14 -15.83
CA ASP A 138 -6.34 -16.85 -17.27
C ASP A 138 -6.97 -17.95 -18.16
N GLY A 139 -7.26 -17.65 -19.44
CA GLY A 139 -7.91 -18.59 -20.39
C GLY A 139 -7.19 -19.95 -20.49
N ASP A 140 -7.83 -21.09 -20.77
CA ASP A 140 -9.16 -21.39 -21.30
C ASP A 140 -10.25 -21.50 -20.22
N ALA A 141 -11.14 -20.49 -20.23
CA ALA A 141 -12.41 -20.44 -19.52
C ALA A 141 -12.35 -20.72 -18.00
N PRO A 142 -13.30 -20.19 -17.21
CA PRO A 142 -13.71 -20.99 -16.07
C PRO A 142 -14.05 -22.40 -16.60
N ALA A 143 -13.84 -23.47 -15.85
CA ALA A 143 -14.46 -24.73 -16.25
C ALA A 143 -15.97 -24.48 -16.36
N ASP A 144 -16.43 -24.17 -17.57
CA ASP A 144 -17.70 -23.55 -17.95
C ASP A 144 -17.98 -22.12 -17.42
N PRO A 145 -18.03 -21.06 -18.26
CA PRO A 145 -18.63 -19.78 -17.90
C PRO A 145 -20.14 -19.86 -17.64
N ALA A 146 -20.75 -21.05 -17.63
CA ALA A 146 -22.06 -21.33 -17.02
C ALA A 146 -21.99 -21.63 -15.51
N ASN A 147 -20.80 -21.78 -14.91
CA ASN A 147 -20.65 -22.09 -13.49
C ASN A 147 -20.47 -20.83 -12.62
N MET A 148 -21.14 -20.83 -11.46
CA MET A 148 -20.94 -19.81 -10.44
C MET A 148 -19.62 -20.02 -9.70
N TYR A 149 -18.84 -18.97 -9.51
CA TYR A 149 -17.60 -18.99 -8.70
C TYR A 149 -17.76 -18.09 -7.49
N THR A 150 -17.83 -18.66 -6.28
CA THR A 150 -17.97 -17.88 -5.05
C THR A 150 -16.63 -17.73 -4.35
N ALA A 151 -16.15 -16.49 -4.25
CA ALA A 151 -14.90 -16.18 -3.58
C ALA A 151 -15.08 -16.22 -2.06
N VAL A 152 -16.16 -15.62 -1.54
CA VAL A 152 -16.44 -15.57 -0.10
C VAL A 152 -17.92 -15.81 0.17
N SER A 153 -18.21 -16.63 1.18
CA SER A 153 -19.58 -16.90 1.66
C SER A 153 -19.61 -17.20 3.16
N GLN A 154 -20.78 -17.11 3.78
CA GLN A 154 -21.03 -17.71 5.10
C GLN A 154 -22.26 -18.61 5.01
N ASP A 155 -22.12 -19.81 5.57
CA ASP A 155 -23.12 -20.86 5.44
C ASP A 155 -24.20 -20.78 6.51
N GLY A 156 -25.41 -21.18 6.12
CA GLY A 156 -26.41 -21.68 7.04
C GLY A 156 -26.55 -23.19 7.00
N THR A 157 -27.72 -23.66 7.45
CA THR A 157 -28.00 -25.09 7.55
C THR A 157 -27.99 -25.75 6.18
N ASN A 158 -28.66 -25.18 5.17
CA ASN A 158 -28.76 -25.78 3.85
C ASN A 158 -28.13 -24.95 2.73
N ALA A 159 -28.10 -23.63 2.84
CA ALA A 159 -27.54 -22.75 1.82
C ALA A 159 -26.61 -21.68 2.41
N SER A 160 -25.70 -21.14 1.59
CA SER A 160 -24.98 -19.92 1.96
C SER A 160 -25.92 -18.73 2.02
N ARG A 161 -25.71 -17.91 3.06
CA ARG A 161 -26.46 -16.69 3.37
C ARG A 161 -26.16 -15.57 2.40
N PHE A 162 -24.89 -15.37 2.12
CA PHE A 162 -24.39 -14.44 1.14
C PHE A 162 -23.36 -15.11 0.23
N LEU A 163 -23.20 -14.56 -0.97
CA LEU A 163 -22.22 -14.99 -1.96
C LEU A 163 -21.59 -13.73 -2.57
N LEU A 164 -20.28 -13.55 -2.37
CA LEU A 164 -19.47 -12.61 -3.14
C LEU A 164 -18.85 -13.40 -4.29
N GLN A 165 -19.40 -13.25 -5.49
CA GLN A 165 -19.23 -14.26 -6.54
C GLN A 165 -19.13 -13.68 -7.95
N TYR A 166 -18.54 -14.45 -8.86
CA TYR A 166 -18.79 -14.33 -10.30
C TYR A 166 -20.16 -14.92 -10.64
N ASP A 167 -20.92 -14.22 -11.45
CA ASP A 167 -22.19 -14.65 -11.98
C ASP A 167 -22.09 -14.97 -13.49
N PRO A 168 -22.34 -16.22 -13.89
CA PRO A 168 -22.24 -16.68 -15.27
C PRO A 168 -23.35 -16.13 -16.18
N GLU A 169 -24.54 -15.86 -15.65
CA GLU A 169 -25.70 -15.35 -16.41
C GLU A 169 -25.39 -13.96 -16.96
N PHE A 170 -24.74 -13.13 -16.14
CA PHE A 170 -24.39 -11.75 -16.47
C PHE A 170 -22.91 -11.57 -16.87
N ARG A 171 -22.10 -12.63 -16.74
CA ARG A 171 -20.63 -12.62 -16.98
C ARG A 171 -19.91 -11.52 -16.20
N THR A 172 -20.33 -11.28 -14.96
CA THR A 172 -19.83 -10.20 -14.11
C THR A 172 -19.81 -10.58 -12.64
N TRP A 173 -19.30 -9.71 -11.79
CA TRP A 173 -19.33 -9.85 -10.34
C TRP A 173 -20.73 -9.55 -9.77
N ALA A 174 -21.09 -10.28 -8.72
CA ALA A 174 -22.35 -10.11 -8.01
C ALA A 174 -22.14 -10.28 -6.50
N PHE A 175 -22.87 -9.49 -5.72
CA PHE A 175 -23.12 -9.77 -4.32
C PHE A 175 -24.57 -10.23 -4.18
N LYS A 176 -24.75 -11.45 -3.69
CA LYS A 176 -26.08 -12.08 -3.57
C LYS A 176 -26.36 -12.47 -2.14
N VAL A 177 -27.60 -12.33 -1.70
CA VAL A 177 -28.05 -12.71 -0.36
C VAL A 177 -29.35 -13.50 -0.39
N ARG A 178 -29.61 -14.30 0.63
CA ARG A 178 -30.89 -15.00 0.86
C ARG A 178 -31.58 -14.49 2.11
N GLY A 179 -32.86 -14.13 1.99
CA GLY A 179 -33.69 -13.65 3.10
C GLY A 179 -33.96 -14.70 4.17
N GLU A 180 -34.00 -15.99 3.79
CA GLU A 180 -34.17 -17.16 4.66
C GLU A 180 -33.30 -18.34 4.15
N ASP A 181 -33.12 -19.41 4.95
CA ASP A 181 -32.37 -20.58 4.49
C ASP A 181 -33.07 -21.23 3.29
N ARG A 182 -32.33 -21.43 2.20
CA ARG A 182 -32.82 -21.87 0.87
C ARG A 182 -33.78 -20.93 0.13
N SER A 183 -34.07 -19.71 0.63
CA SER A 183 -34.93 -18.76 -0.10
C SER A 183 -34.33 -18.35 -1.43
N THR A 184 -35.11 -17.74 -2.32
CA THR A 184 -34.57 -17.09 -3.53
C THR A 184 -33.51 -16.04 -3.19
N LYS A 185 -32.57 -15.81 -4.12
CA LYS A 185 -31.49 -14.84 -3.95
C LYS A 185 -31.96 -13.44 -4.38
N VAL A 186 -31.64 -12.44 -3.58
CA VAL A 186 -31.57 -11.04 -4.01
C VAL A 186 -30.16 -10.76 -4.50
N SER A 187 -30.01 -10.01 -5.59
CA SER A 187 -28.71 -9.78 -6.26
C SER A 187 -28.43 -8.30 -6.48
N ALA A 188 -27.25 -7.84 -6.08
CA ALA A 188 -26.61 -6.64 -6.61
C ALA A 188 -25.57 -7.10 -7.65
N ILE A 189 -25.70 -6.63 -8.90
CA ILE A 189 -24.94 -7.12 -10.05
C ILE A 189 -24.12 -5.95 -10.60
N ALA A 190 -22.85 -6.17 -10.92
CA ALA A 190 -22.02 -5.13 -11.50
C ALA A 190 -22.38 -4.87 -12.97
N ALA A 191 -22.25 -3.62 -13.42
CA ALA A 191 -22.62 -3.22 -14.77
C ALA A 191 -21.58 -3.64 -15.83
N THR A 192 -20.31 -3.77 -15.43
CA THR A 192 -19.19 -4.09 -16.33
C THR A 192 -18.85 -5.57 -16.27
N ALA A 193 -18.53 -6.20 -17.40
CA ALA A 193 -18.08 -7.60 -17.43
C ALA A 193 -16.81 -7.80 -16.58
N ALA A 194 -16.67 -8.98 -15.98
CA ALA A 194 -15.48 -9.32 -15.22
C ALA A 194 -14.32 -9.65 -16.18
N SER A 195 -13.14 -9.09 -15.92
CA SER A 195 -11.92 -9.40 -16.66
C SER A 195 -11.24 -10.64 -16.07
N LEU A 196 -10.92 -11.61 -16.91
CA LEU A 196 -10.08 -12.75 -16.53
C LEU A 196 -8.66 -12.27 -16.25
N GLY A 197 -7.95 -12.99 -15.39
CA GLY A 197 -6.54 -12.73 -15.12
C GLY A 197 -6.23 -11.42 -14.42
N THR A 198 -7.25 -10.65 -14.03
CA THR A 198 -7.11 -9.30 -13.47
C THR A 198 -7.55 -9.29 -12.01
N TRP A 199 -6.71 -8.76 -11.12
CA TRP A 199 -7.11 -8.54 -9.74
C TRP A 199 -8.22 -7.51 -9.64
N THR A 200 -9.26 -7.83 -8.88
CA THR A 200 -10.42 -6.97 -8.64
C THR A 200 -10.70 -6.96 -7.15
N HIS A 201 -10.87 -5.78 -6.55
CA HIS A 201 -11.37 -5.69 -5.18
C HIS A 201 -12.90 -5.67 -5.19
N LEU A 202 -13.51 -6.63 -4.52
CA LEU A 202 -14.96 -6.72 -4.36
C LEU A 202 -15.36 -6.39 -2.94
N THR A 203 -16.49 -5.70 -2.79
CA THR A 203 -17.08 -5.45 -1.46
C THR A 203 -18.59 -5.58 -1.54
N GLY A 204 -19.13 -6.51 -0.74
CA GLY A 204 -20.56 -6.65 -0.51
C GLY A 204 -20.94 -6.00 0.81
N VAL A 205 -21.86 -5.05 0.78
CA VAL A 205 -22.38 -4.37 1.98
C VAL A 205 -23.86 -4.71 2.11
N TRP A 206 -24.31 -5.02 3.32
CA TRP A 206 -25.74 -4.97 3.67
C TRP A 206 -25.94 -3.90 4.75
N ASP A 207 -26.73 -2.87 4.44
CA ASP A 207 -26.96 -1.72 5.31
C ASP A 207 -28.15 -1.87 6.27
N GLY A 208 -28.82 -3.03 6.25
CA GLY A 208 -30.07 -3.27 6.97
C GLY A 208 -31.32 -3.22 6.08
N THR A 209 -31.23 -2.53 4.94
CA THR A 209 -32.35 -2.32 3.99
C THR A 209 -31.99 -2.67 2.55
N HIS A 210 -30.74 -2.46 2.16
CA HIS A 210 -30.21 -2.70 0.83
C HIS A 210 -28.91 -3.49 0.90
N ILE A 211 -28.70 -4.32 -0.12
CA ILE A 211 -27.38 -4.82 -0.45
C ILE A 211 -26.74 -3.93 -1.50
N HIS A 212 -25.43 -3.75 -1.41
CA HIS A 212 -24.61 -3.01 -2.34
C HIS A 212 -23.42 -3.85 -2.78
N LEU A 213 -23.08 -3.79 -4.05
CA LEU A 213 -21.85 -4.33 -4.60
C LEU A 213 -20.96 -3.18 -5.05
N TYR A 214 -19.74 -3.15 -4.51
CA TYR A 214 -18.68 -2.29 -4.97
C TYR A 214 -17.60 -3.12 -5.68
N VAL A 215 -17.08 -2.58 -6.78
CA VAL A 215 -15.97 -3.14 -7.56
C VAL A 215 -14.89 -2.07 -7.66
N ASN A 216 -13.67 -2.39 -7.21
CA ASN A 216 -12.54 -1.46 -7.15
C ASN A 216 -12.88 -0.12 -6.45
N GLY A 217 -13.68 -0.21 -5.38
CA GLY A 217 -14.09 0.91 -4.55
C GLY A 217 -15.27 1.73 -5.09
N GLU A 218 -15.83 1.38 -6.26
CA GLU A 218 -16.97 2.08 -6.86
C GLU A 218 -18.24 1.26 -6.76
N LEU A 219 -19.36 1.90 -6.42
CA LEU A 219 -20.68 1.26 -6.39
C LEU A 219 -21.08 0.83 -7.81
N GLN A 220 -21.37 -0.44 -8.00
CA GLN A 220 -21.74 -1.01 -9.31
C GLN A 220 -23.17 -1.56 -9.34
N GLY A 221 -23.75 -1.90 -8.19
CA GLY A 221 -25.13 -2.38 -8.13
C GLY A 221 -25.69 -2.36 -6.71
N SER A 222 -27.01 -2.25 -6.60
CA SER A 222 -27.71 -2.31 -5.34
C SER A 222 -29.11 -2.91 -5.51
N ALA A 223 -29.64 -3.47 -4.42
CA ALA A 223 -31.01 -4.00 -4.38
C ALA A 223 -31.56 -3.97 -2.96
N ALA A 224 -32.86 -3.68 -2.81
CA ALA A 224 -33.54 -3.81 -1.53
C ALA A 224 -33.54 -5.28 -1.08
N ALA A 225 -33.22 -5.53 0.18
CA ALA A 225 -33.18 -6.88 0.75
C ALA A 225 -33.65 -6.86 2.20
N THR A 226 -34.50 -7.82 2.56
CA THR A 226 -34.89 -8.09 3.94
C THR A 226 -34.27 -9.41 4.37
N LEU A 227 -33.56 -9.36 5.48
CA LEU A 227 -32.77 -10.47 5.97
C LEU A 227 -33.16 -10.78 7.41
N SER A 228 -33.71 -11.97 7.65
CA SER A 228 -34.38 -12.30 8.92
C SER A 228 -33.77 -13.48 9.69
N TRP A 229 -32.73 -14.13 9.15
CA TRP A 229 -32.14 -15.33 9.74
C TRP A 229 -30.62 -15.22 9.90
N ALA A 230 -30.14 -15.80 11.00
CA ALA A 230 -28.72 -15.96 11.28
C ALA A 230 -28.17 -17.16 10.50
N SER A 231 -26.95 -17.04 10.00
CA SER A 231 -26.22 -18.12 9.33
C SER A 231 -25.05 -18.58 10.20
N PRO A 232 -25.29 -19.48 11.17
CA PRO A 232 -24.34 -19.80 12.24
C PRO A 232 -23.26 -20.81 11.81
N GLN A 233 -23.24 -21.24 10.55
CA GLN A 233 -22.26 -22.21 10.08
C GLN A 233 -21.01 -21.49 9.57
N GLY A 234 -20.11 -22.23 8.92
CA GLY A 234 -18.78 -21.74 8.59
C GLY A 234 -18.75 -20.55 7.64
N PHE A 235 -17.81 -19.64 7.89
CA PHE A 235 -17.32 -18.70 6.89
C PHE A 235 -16.39 -19.46 5.93
N ASN A 236 -16.59 -19.26 4.62
CA ASN A 236 -15.88 -19.99 3.58
C ASN A 236 -15.23 -19.02 2.60
N ILE A 237 -14.03 -19.39 2.17
CA ILE A 237 -13.31 -18.80 1.05
C ILE A 237 -13.16 -19.90 -0.01
N GLY A 238 -13.48 -19.56 -1.25
CA GLY A 238 -13.33 -20.44 -2.40
C GLY A 238 -14.51 -21.37 -2.69
N ARG A 239 -15.64 -21.26 -1.99
CA ARG A 239 -16.87 -22.05 -2.25
C ARG A 239 -18.12 -21.44 -1.64
N ALA A 240 -19.26 -22.05 -1.94
CA ALA A 240 -20.55 -21.82 -1.28
C ALA A 240 -21.21 -23.16 -0.89
N LYS A 241 -22.45 -23.10 -0.41
CA LYS A 241 -23.29 -24.23 -0.01
C LYS A 241 -24.69 -24.12 -0.59
N TRP A 242 -25.22 -25.26 -1.04
CA TRP A 242 -26.61 -25.43 -1.48
C TRP A 242 -27.10 -26.84 -1.20
N ASP A 243 -28.34 -26.96 -0.72
CA ASP A 243 -28.97 -28.24 -0.36
C ASP A 243 -28.10 -29.11 0.55
N GLY A 244 -27.42 -28.46 1.51
CA GLY A 244 -26.52 -29.13 2.46
C GLY A 244 -25.14 -29.47 1.90
N ALA A 245 -24.88 -29.28 0.60
CA ALA A 245 -23.64 -29.68 -0.06
C ALA A 245 -22.80 -28.48 -0.54
N PRO A 246 -21.45 -28.59 -0.56
CA PRO A 246 -20.57 -27.58 -1.15
C PRO A 246 -20.76 -27.43 -2.67
N VAL A 247 -20.88 -26.19 -3.13
CA VAL A 247 -21.07 -25.79 -4.54
C VAL A 247 -20.24 -24.53 -4.89
N ASN A 248 -20.34 -24.06 -6.13
CA ASN A 248 -19.78 -22.79 -6.61
C ASN A 248 -18.28 -22.59 -6.32
N ARG A 249 -17.50 -23.65 -6.54
CA ARG A 249 -16.07 -23.73 -6.18
C ARG A 249 -15.26 -22.74 -7.00
N PHE A 250 -14.58 -21.82 -6.33
CA PHE A 250 -13.78 -20.77 -6.96
C PHE A 250 -12.61 -21.36 -7.77
N LYS A 251 -12.31 -20.76 -8.91
CA LYS A 251 -11.17 -21.11 -9.76
C LYS A 251 -10.38 -19.84 -10.07
N GLY A 252 -9.25 -19.68 -9.41
CA GLY A 252 -8.48 -18.44 -9.41
C GLY A 252 -7.83 -18.18 -8.06
N SER A 253 -7.49 -16.93 -7.79
CA SER A 253 -6.78 -16.51 -6.57
C SER A 253 -7.62 -15.54 -5.76
N VAL A 254 -7.50 -15.62 -4.43
CA VAL A 254 -8.14 -14.71 -3.47
C VAL A 254 -7.09 -14.19 -2.50
N ASP A 255 -7.20 -12.92 -2.16
CA ASP A 255 -6.27 -12.20 -1.29
C ASP A 255 -7.02 -11.15 -0.44
N ASP A 256 -6.44 -10.70 0.66
CA ASP A 256 -6.95 -9.63 1.54
C ASP A 256 -8.47 -9.72 1.84
N VAL A 257 -8.89 -10.86 2.42
CA VAL A 257 -10.30 -11.09 2.78
C VAL A 257 -10.61 -10.40 4.10
N ARG A 258 -11.69 -9.61 4.13
CA ARG A 258 -12.12 -8.91 5.35
C ARG A 258 -13.60 -9.07 5.61
N ALA A 259 -13.96 -9.07 6.89
CA ALA A 259 -15.32 -9.07 7.37
C ALA A 259 -15.49 -7.97 8.42
N TYR A 260 -16.54 -7.17 8.28
CA TYR A 260 -16.92 -6.12 9.21
C TYR A 260 -18.31 -6.38 9.77
N GLY A 261 -18.46 -6.29 11.10
CA GLY A 261 -19.74 -6.43 11.81
C GLY A 261 -20.62 -5.18 11.72
N ARG A 262 -20.50 -4.43 10.61
CA ARG A 262 -21.27 -3.22 10.29
C ARG A 262 -21.28 -2.99 8.79
N ALA A 263 -22.18 -2.14 8.34
CA ALA A 263 -22.10 -1.57 7.00
C ALA A 263 -20.95 -0.56 6.93
N LEU A 264 -20.11 -0.69 5.90
CA LEU A 264 -19.16 0.35 5.51
C LEU A 264 -19.85 1.36 4.59
N ASP A 265 -19.51 2.64 4.73
CA ASP A 265 -19.91 3.67 3.77
C ASP A 265 -19.01 3.67 2.52
N ALA A 266 -19.33 4.53 1.55
CA ALA A 266 -18.61 4.57 0.27
C ALA A 266 -17.14 5.01 0.42
N ASP A 267 -16.82 5.89 1.37
CA ASP A 267 -15.46 6.38 1.58
C ASP A 267 -14.60 5.31 2.28
N GLU A 268 -15.19 4.60 3.25
CA GLU A 268 -14.58 3.44 3.87
C GLU A 268 -14.36 2.30 2.87
N VAL A 269 -15.31 2.05 1.97
CA VAL A 269 -15.15 1.08 0.88
C VAL A 269 -14.03 1.51 -0.08
N SER A 270 -13.96 2.80 -0.43
CA SER A 270 -12.88 3.36 -1.24
C SER A 270 -11.51 3.16 -0.55
N LEU A 271 -11.45 3.34 0.77
CA LEU A 271 -10.24 3.12 1.56
C LEU A 271 -9.81 1.65 1.54
N VAL A 272 -10.69 0.71 1.91
CA VAL A 272 -10.31 -0.72 1.97
C VAL A 272 -9.97 -1.31 0.61
N SER A 273 -10.55 -0.77 -0.47
CA SER A 273 -10.24 -1.19 -1.84
C SER A 273 -8.85 -0.75 -2.33
N GLY A 274 -8.17 0.15 -1.61
CA GLY A 274 -6.95 0.81 -2.04
C GLY A 274 -7.18 1.95 -3.05
N ARG A 275 -8.42 2.24 -3.43
CA ARG A 275 -8.76 3.35 -4.34
C ARG A 275 -8.36 4.69 -3.76
N THR A 276 -8.60 4.91 -2.47
CA THR A 276 -8.17 6.14 -1.79
C THR A 276 -6.65 6.27 -1.78
N ALA A 277 -5.93 5.16 -1.56
CA ALA A 277 -4.47 5.17 -1.62
C ALA A 277 -3.94 5.59 -3.00
N ALA A 278 -4.47 5.02 -4.08
CA ALA A 278 -4.07 5.37 -5.44
C ALA A 278 -4.35 6.84 -5.79
N ARG A 279 -5.44 7.43 -5.26
CA ARG A 279 -5.75 8.86 -5.44
C ARG A 279 -4.88 9.78 -4.61
N ASN A 280 -4.52 9.33 -3.41
CA ASN A 280 -3.80 10.13 -2.44
C ASN A 280 -2.28 10.02 -2.60
N ASN A 281 -1.77 9.03 -3.32
CA ASN A 281 -0.35 8.83 -3.58
C ASN A 281 -0.08 8.69 -5.09
N GLU A 282 0.13 9.81 -5.78
CA GLU A 282 0.15 9.87 -7.24
C GLU A 282 1.35 10.65 -7.76
N TYR A 283 2.16 10.04 -8.64
CA TYR A 283 3.27 10.72 -9.28
C TYR A 283 2.79 11.58 -10.45
N LEU A 284 2.84 12.91 -10.29
CA LEU A 284 2.27 13.83 -11.27
C LEU A 284 3.29 14.31 -12.30
N VAL A 285 2.94 14.27 -13.59
CA VAL A 285 3.73 14.91 -14.66
C VAL A 285 2.88 16.00 -15.32
N GLY A 286 3.36 17.24 -15.32
CA GLY A 286 2.69 18.36 -15.99
C GLY A 286 1.50 18.97 -15.24
N ALA A 287 1.28 18.58 -13.98
CA ALA A 287 0.22 19.11 -13.12
C ALA A 287 0.80 19.72 -11.83
N SER A 288 0.06 20.64 -11.22
CA SER A 288 0.45 21.25 -9.94
C SER A 288 0.50 20.22 -8.81
N SER A 289 1.53 20.29 -7.99
CA SER A 289 1.66 19.42 -6.82
C SER A 289 0.68 19.82 -5.70
N THR A 290 0.16 18.83 -5.00
CA THR A 290 -0.66 18.96 -3.79
C THR A 290 -0.14 17.97 -2.74
N VAL A 291 0.40 18.50 -1.65
CA VAL A 291 0.87 17.69 -0.51
C VAL A 291 0.20 18.21 0.75
N THR A 292 -0.47 17.33 1.49
CA THR A 292 -1.19 17.65 2.72
C THR A 292 -0.77 16.67 3.81
N TRP A 293 -0.15 17.20 4.87
CA TRP A 293 0.01 16.46 6.12
C TRP A 293 -1.35 16.37 6.78
N GLY A 294 -1.89 15.16 6.82
CA GLY A 294 -3.23 14.90 7.31
C GLY A 294 -3.33 14.92 8.83
N THR A 295 -4.49 14.49 9.32
CA THR A 295 -4.76 14.32 10.75
C THR A 295 -4.55 12.85 11.12
N PRO A 296 -3.78 12.53 12.18
CA PRO A 296 -3.73 11.18 12.72
C PRO A 296 -5.13 10.64 13.04
N GLY A 297 -5.47 9.46 12.51
CA GLY A 297 -6.81 8.85 12.65
C GLY A 297 -7.78 9.16 11.49
N ASP A 298 -7.50 10.16 10.66
CA ASP A 298 -8.16 10.35 9.37
C ASP A 298 -7.15 10.09 8.25
N LEU A 299 -7.00 8.82 7.88
CA LEU A 299 -6.07 8.40 6.84
C LEU A 299 -6.34 9.11 5.50
N THR A 300 -7.59 9.43 5.20
CA THR A 300 -7.98 10.01 3.91
C THR A 300 -7.49 11.45 3.71
N SER A 301 -7.17 12.14 4.81
CA SER A 301 -6.63 13.51 4.78
C SER A 301 -5.13 13.59 4.40
N TRP A 302 -4.43 12.46 4.36
CA TRP A 302 -3.02 12.40 3.97
C TRP A 302 -2.88 12.30 2.45
N VAL A 303 -2.33 13.34 1.83
CA VAL A 303 -2.24 13.44 0.36
C VAL A 303 -0.80 13.77 -0.05
N ALA A 304 -0.26 13.00 -0.98
CA ALA A 304 0.98 13.23 -1.70
C ALA A 304 0.72 13.06 -3.20
N ARG A 305 0.46 14.16 -3.89
CA ARG A 305 0.31 14.19 -5.36
C ARG A 305 1.32 15.17 -5.91
N ALA A 306 2.47 14.67 -6.33
CA ALA A 306 3.63 15.51 -6.65
C ALA A 306 4.64 14.76 -7.53
N ARG A 307 5.72 15.45 -7.91
CA ARG A 307 6.96 14.85 -8.42
C ARG A 307 7.93 14.66 -7.27
N CYS A 308 9.04 13.95 -7.51
CA CYS A 308 10.12 13.82 -6.54
C CYS A 308 10.61 15.18 -6.01
N SER A 309 10.86 16.14 -6.91
CA SER A 309 11.35 17.50 -6.63
C SER A 309 10.37 18.34 -5.83
N SER A 310 9.11 18.39 -6.28
CA SER A 310 8.07 19.12 -5.58
C SER A 310 7.72 18.48 -4.24
N PHE A 311 7.73 17.16 -4.13
CA PHE A 311 7.55 16.47 -2.84
C PHE A 311 8.64 16.87 -1.83
N VAL A 312 9.92 16.79 -2.21
CA VAL A 312 11.04 17.24 -1.35
C VAL A 312 10.87 18.70 -0.95
N THR A 313 10.49 19.57 -1.89
CA THR A 313 10.22 20.97 -1.60
C THR A 313 9.09 21.13 -0.59
N TRP A 314 7.96 20.44 -0.74
CA TRP A 314 6.86 20.46 0.22
C TRP A 314 7.27 19.98 1.60
N VAL A 315 8.08 18.93 1.70
CA VAL A 315 8.62 18.44 2.97
C VAL A 315 9.46 19.52 3.64
N LEU A 316 10.38 20.16 2.91
CA LEU A 316 11.20 21.24 3.46
C LEU A 316 10.35 22.44 3.91
N ARG A 317 9.36 22.85 3.11
CA ARG A 317 8.42 23.95 3.44
C ARG A 317 7.56 23.65 4.67
N HIS A 318 7.15 22.40 4.84
CA HIS A 318 6.41 21.96 6.03
C HIS A 318 7.29 21.95 7.27
N THR A 319 8.55 21.55 7.11
CA THR A 319 9.49 21.34 8.22
C THR A 319 10.12 22.64 8.70
N TYR A 320 10.45 23.55 7.78
CA TYR A 320 11.32 24.69 8.07
C TYR A 320 10.70 26.02 7.70
N GLY A 321 10.70 26.97 8.64
CA GLY A 321 10.21 28.32 8.39
C GLY A 321 11.04 29.12 7.37
N TRP A 322 12.31 28.75 7.14
CA TRP A 322 13.16 29.39 6.13
C TRP A 322 12.83 28.94 4.70
N ALA A 323 12.28 27.73 4.54
CA ALA A 323 11.97 27.14 3.24
C ALA A 323 10.70 27.77 2.70
N THR A 324 10.80 29.01 2.22
CA THR A 324 9.69 29.74 1.60
C THR A 324 9.81 29.68 0.08
N ALA A 325 8.71 29.95 -0.64
CA ALA A 325 8.78 30.04 -2.10
C ALA A 325 9.78 31.13 -2.56
N ASP A 326 9.93 32.22 -1.80
CA ASP A 326 10.91 33.27 -2.12
C ASP A 326 12.36 32.80 -1.91
N TYR A 327 12.62 32.02 -0.86
CA TYR A 327 13.91 31.38 -0.66
C TYR A 327 14.29 30.52 -1.87
N PHE A 328 13.37 29.66 -2.32
CA PHE A 328 13.64 28.79 -3.46
C PHE A 328 13.82 29.59 -4.75
N ARG A 329 12.99 30.61 -5.03
CA ARG A 329 13.20 31.49 -6.20
C ARG A 329 14.57 32.18 -6.18
N GLN A 330 15.04 32.59 -5.00
CA GLN A 330 16.32 33.27 -4.86
C GLN A 330 17.51 32.34 -5.10
N HIS A 331 17.42 31.08 -4.67
CA HIS A 331 18.57 30.16 -4.60
C HIS A 331 18.54 29.04 -5.64
N PHE A 332 17.38 28.78 -6.24
CA PHE A 332 17.10 27.69 -7.18
C PHE A 332 16.30 28.16 -8.40
N ASP A 333 16.13 29.49 -8.59
CA ASP A 333 15.46 30.13 -9.74
C ASP A 333 13.95 29.80 -9.92
N ASP A 334 13.37 28.94 -9.08
CA ASP A 334 11.92 28.62 -9.02
C ASP A 334 11.44 28.49 -7.57
N GLY A 335 10.17 28.80 -7.29
CA GLY A 335 9.55 28.62 -5.98
C GLY A 335 9.21 27.17 -5.64
N ILE A 336 9.15 26.29 -6.65
CA ILE A 336 9.06 24.82 -6.52
C ILE A 336 10.08 24.23 -7.51
N PRO A 337 11.37 24.23 -7.14
CA PRO A 337 12.44 23.86 -8.05
C PRO A 337 12.34 22.40 -8.49
N GLU A 338 12.79 22.15 -9.72
CA GLU A 338 12.91 20.83 -10.29
C GLU A 338 14.22 20.14 -9.86
N ALA A 339 14.34 18.84 -10.16
CA ALA A 339 15.52 18.06 -9.77
C ALA A 339 16.83 18.64 -10.35
N ALA A 340 16.79 19.15 -11.59
CA ALA A 340 17.92 19.83 -12.23
C ALA A 340 18.35 21.09 -11.45
N ASP A 341 17.40 21.89 -10.96
CA ASP A 341 17.69 23.11 -10.22
C ASP A 341 18.35 22.80 -8.87
N TYR A 342 17.84 21.78 -8.16
CA TYR A 342 18.50 21.25 -6.96
C TYR A 342 19.93 20.77 -7.27
N ARG A 343 20.09 19.99 -8.34
CA ARG A 343 21.40 19.47 -8.78
C ARG A 343 22.38 20.61 -9.03
N ASP A 344 21.98 21.62 -9.80
CA ASP A 344 22.82 22.78 -10.12
C ASP A 344 23.15 23.62 -8.89
N ALA A 345 22.16 23.86 -8.00
CA ALA A 345 22.36 24.61 -6.77
C ALA A 345 23.34 23.90 -5.82
N PHE A 346 23.23 22.58 -5.67
CA PHE A 346 24.15 21.79 -4.83
C PHE A 346 25.56 21.75 -5.41
N ALA A 347 25.70 21.56 -6.73
CA ALA A 347 26.99 21.51 -7.40
C ALA A 347 27.79 22.82 -7.21
N ARG A 348 27.09 23.96 -7.35
CA ARG A 348 27.66 25.31 -7.34
C ARG A 348 27.67 25.96 -5.96
N GLY A 349 27.11 25.31 -4.94
CA GLY A 349 26.95 25.89 -3.60
C GLY A 349 26.03 27.12 -3.58
N ARG A 350 25.03 27.17 -4.46
CA ARG A 350 24.07 28.29 -4.59
C ARG A 350 22.80 28.12 -3.79
N GLY A 351 22.58 26.94 -3.20
CA GLY A 351 21.38 26.61 -2.41
C GLY A 351 21.18 27.45 -1.15
N GLY A 352 22.03 28.44 -0.89
CA GLY A 352 21.94 29.32 0.27
C GLY A 352 22.58 28.72 1.53
N PRO A 353 22.40 29.35 2.70
CA PRO A 353 23.06 28.92 3.94
C PRO A 353 22.54 27.59 4.49
N HIS A 354 21.40 27.09 4.00
CA HIS A 354 20.74 25.88 4.51
C HIS A 354 21.11 24.60 3.77
N PHE A 355 21.99 24.67 2.75
CA PHE A 355 22.41 23.49 1.98
C PHE A 355 23.93 23.41 1.89
N GLN A 356 24.52 22.47 2.61
CA GLN A 356 25.94 22.19 2.59
C GLN A 356 26.25 21.07 1.58
N PRO A 357 27.11 21.26 0.55
CA PRO A 357 27.41 20.22 -0.41
C PRO A 357 28.03 18.96 0.22
N VAL A 358 27.52 17.79 -0.14
CA VAL A 358 28.07 16.48 0.22
C VAL A 358 28.72 15.88 -1.03
N ARG A 359 30.04 15.72 -1.02
CA ARG A 359 30.82 15.41 -2.23
C ARG A 359 31.12 13.92 -2.40
N LYS A 360 31.22 13.17 -1.31
CA LYS A 360 31.55 11.75 -1.31
C LYS A 360 30.36 10.92 -0.90
N VAL A 361 30.20 9.75 -1.52
CA VAL A 361 29.10 8.82 -1.20
C VAL A 361 29.21 8.34 0.25
N ALA A 362 30.43 8.12 0.74
CA ALA A 362 30.69 7.70 2.11
C ALA A 362 30.37 8.76 3.18
N ASP A 363 30.19 10.03 2.78
CA ASP A 363 29.88 11.13 3.70
C ASP A 363 28.36 11.38 3.84
N LEU A 364 27.54 10.63 3.09
CA LEU A 364 26.08 10.74 3.15
C LEU A 364 25.55 10.35 4.53
N LEU A 365 24.57 11.12 5.01
CA LEU A 365 23.84 10.89 6.26
C LEU A 365 22.33 10.88 6.01
N PRO A 366 21.54 10.28 6.92
CA PRO A 366 20.09 10.38 6.89
C PRO A 366 19.58 11.83 6.80
N GLY A 367 18.80 12.12 5.76
CA GLY A 367 18.26 13.43 5.40
C GLY A 367 19.07 14.18 4.34
N ASP A 368 20.26 13.71 3.97
CA ASP A 368 20.95 14.28 2.82
C ASP A 368 20.11 14.09 1.55
N LEU A 369 20.09 15.11 0.69
CA LEU A 369 19.37 15.08 -0.57
C LEU A 369 20.34 14.77 -1.70
N ILE A 370 19.98 13.86 -2.60
CA ILE A 370 20.75 13.54 -3.80
C ILE A 370 19.90 13.90 -5.01
N ALA A 371 20.36 14.87 -5.80
CA ALA A 371 19.72 15.33 -7.02
C ALA A 371 20.50 14.86 -8.25
N ILE A 372 19.75 14.36 -9.23
CA ILE A 372 20.22 13.79 -10.49
C ILE A 372 19.53 14.57 -11.60
N GLU A 373 20.28 14.97 -12.62
CA GLU A 373 19.73 15.52 -13.85
C GLU A 373 19.67 14.46 -14.94
N TYR A 374 18.58 14.42 -15.68
CA TYR A 374 18.47 13.58 -16.87
C TYR A 374 19.04 14.29 -18.09
N GLY A 375 19.65 13.52 -18.99
CA GLY A 375 20.21 14.06 -20.21
C GLY A 375 19.13 14.60 -21.16
N PRO A 376 19.54 15.36 -22.18
CA PRO A 376 18.64 16.01 -23.14
C PRO A 376 17.77 15.01 -23.93
N GLU A 377 18.08 13.71 -23.90
CA GLU A 377 17.26 12.65 -24.47
C GLU A 377 15.93 12.41 -23.74
N VAL A 378 15.72 12.97 -22.54
CA VAL A 378 14.49 12.83 -21.77
C VAL A 378 13.68 14.13 -21.83
N THR A 379 12.59 14.12 -22.59
CA THR A 379 11.83 15.35 -22.94
C THR A 379 10.93 15.89 -21.83
N ASP A 380 10.51 15.04 -20.88
CA ASP A 380 9.43 15.38 -19.92
C ASP A 380 9.84 15.27 -18.44
N ALA A 381 11.11 14.93 -18.17
CA ALA A 381 11.66 14.81 -16.82
C ALA A 381 13.03 15.48 -16.74
N THR A 382 13.11 16.52 -15.91
CA THR A 382 14.34 17.30 -15.67
C THR A 382 15.35 16.55 -14.80
N GLY A 383 14.96 15.43 -14.18
CA GLY A 383 15.83 14.65 -13.33
C GLY A 383 15.09 13.85 -12.27
N HIS A 384 15.82 13.44 -11.23
CA HIS A 384 15.27 12.80 -10.04
C HIS A 384 15.95 13.32 -8.78
N ILE A 385 15.21 13.46 -7.69
CA ILE A 385 15.78 13.80 -6.38
C ILE A 385 15.25 12.85 -5.33
N VAL A 386 16.15 12.39 -4.48
CA VAL A 386 15.85 11.45 -3.41
C VAL A 386 16.39 11.96 -2.09
N MET A 387 15.74 11.55 -1.00
CA MET A 387 16.19 11.79 0.36
C MET A 387 16.81 10.52 0.91
N VAL A 388 18.04 10.61 1.42
CA VAL A 388 18.72 9.47 2.04
C VAL A 388 18.00 9.11 3.34
N ARG A 389 17.53 7.88 3.44
CA ARG A 389 16.98 7.31 4.67
C ARG A 389 18.06 6.58 5.46
N GLU A 390 18.80 5.70 4.79
CA GLU A 390 19.88 4.92 5.39
C GLU A 390 20.98 4.61 4.36
N VAL A 391 22.24 4.72 4.78
CA VAL A 391 23.37 4.18 4.01
C VAL A 391 23.57 2.73 4.44
N LYS A 392 23.13 1.76 3.63
CA LYS A 392 23.24 0.31 3.96
C LYS A 392 24.68 -0.20 3.93
N GLY A 393 25.59 0.59 3.37
CA GLY A 393 27.02 0.29 3.26
C GLY A 393 27.44 -0.15 1.87
N VAL A 394 28.64 -0.74 1.78
CA VAL A 394 29.20 -1.24 0.52
C VAL A 394 28.40 -2.45 0.05
N TYR A 395 27.92 -2.38 -1.19
CA TYR A 395 27.17 -3.45 -1.83
C TYR A 395 28.08 -4.25 -2.75
N THR A 396 28.25 -5.54 -2.46
CA THR A 396 29.13 -6.46 -3.19
C THR A 396 28.37 -7.36 -4.19
N GLY A 397 27.22 -6.90 -4.68
CA GLY A 397 26.37 -7.66 -5.60
C GLY A 397 26.64 -7.38 -7.08
N THR A 398 25.60 -7.44 -7.91
CA THR A 398 25.70 -7.20 -9.35
C THR A 398 26.03 -5.76 -9.68
N GLY A 399 26.84 -5.56 -10.72
CA GLY A 399 27.13 -4.23 -11.28
C GLY A 399 28.28 -3.49 -10.63
N VAL A 400 29.11 -4.14 -9.81
CA VAL A 400 30.41 -3.62 -9.37
C VAL A 400 31.28 -3.32 -10.60
N LYS A 401 31.99 -2.20 -10.59
CA LYS A 401 32.87 -1.76 -11.68
C LYS A 401 34.29 -1.59 -11.15
N ASP A 402 35.27 -1.92 -11.98
CA ASP A 402 36.68 -1.73 -11.62
C ASP A 402 36.97 -0.26 -11.31
N GLY A 403 37.71 -0.03 -10.21
CA GLY A 403 38.04 1.32 -9.75
C GLY A 403 36.91 2.06 -9.05
N GLU A 404 35.77 1.41 -8.76
CA GLU A 404 34.65 2.00 -8.05
C GLU A 404 34.16 1.16 -6.87
N THR A 405 33.63 1.84 -5.85
CA THR A 405 32.94 1.23 -4.71
C THR A 405 31.45 1.50 -4.87
N GLN A 406 30.65 0.44 -4.88
CA GLN A 406 29.19 0.53 -4.96
C GLN A 406 28.58 0.58 -3.55
N TYR A 407 27.60 1.45 -3.35
CA TYR A 407 26.86 1.61 -2.11
C TYR A 407 25.37 1.37 -2.36
N ALA A 408 24.73 0.60 -1.48
CA ALA A 408 23.27 0.53 -1.41
C ALA A 408 22.77 1.66 -0.50
N ILE A 409 21.92 2.52 -1.03
CA ILE A 409 21.33 3.64 -0.30
C ILE A 409 19.82 3.42 -0.26
N GLU A 410 19.28 3.29 0.95
CA GLU A 410 17.84 3.33 1.16
C GLU A 410 17.38 4.78 1.08
N VAL A 411 16.35 5.02 0.28
CA VAL A 411 15.88 6.36 -0.06
C VAL A 411 14.38 6.48 0.17
N ILE A 412 13.97 7.70 0.53
CA ILE A 412 12.58 8.14 0.37
C ILE A 412 12.51 9.03 -0.86
N ASP A 413 11.55 8.72 -1.73
CA ASP A 413 11.30 9.49 -2.91
C ASP A 413 9.85 9.38 -3.36
N MET A 414 9.52 10.09 -4.42
CA MET A 414 8.25 9.97 -5.13
C MET A 414 8.53 9.57 -6.58
N THR A 415 8.00 8.44 -7.03
CA THR A 415 8.25 7.93 -8.40
C THR A 415 7.08 7.10 -8.92
N SER A 416 6.90 7.07 -10.24
CA SER A 416 6.01 6.13 -10.95
C SER A 416 6.68 4.80 -11.31
N SER A 417 8.00 4.70 -11.09
CA SER A 417 8.80 3.49 -11.32
C SER A 417 9.57 3.17 -10.03
N PRO A 418 9.02 2.36 -9.12
CA PRO A 418 9.71 1.95 -7.90
C PRO A 418 11.12 1.38 -8.12
N HIS A 419 11.94 1.34 -7.07
CA HIS A 419 13.37 0.96 -7.14
C HIS A 419 13.61 -0.53 -6.97
N GLY A 420 12.59 -1.37 -7.10
CA GLY A 420 12.71 -2.81 -6.94
C GLY A 420 11.89 -3.58 -7.97
N VAL A 421 12.10 -4.90 -8.02
CA VAL A 421 11.37 -5.79 -8.93
C VAL A 421 10.82 -6.95 -8.14
N TYR A 422 9.51 -7.16 -8.22
CA TYR A 422 8.83 -8.15 -7.40
C TYR A 422 9.25 -9.57 -7.80
N GLY A 423 9.41 -10.45 -6.80
CA GLY A 423 9.84 -11.83 -6.99
C GLY A 423 11.32 -12.02 -7.34
N GLN A 424 12.14 -10.97 -7.33
CA GLN A 424 13.59 -11.08 -7.46
C GLN A 424 14.25 -11.31 -6.09
N PRO A 425 15.39 -12.02 -6.00
CA PRO A 425 16.10 -12.24 -4.74
C PRO A 425 16.46 -10.95 -3.98
N SER A 426 16.66 -9.84 -4.69
CA SER A 426 16.96 -8.55 -4.07
C SER A 426 15.76 -7.93 -3.35
N ALA A 427 14.52 -8.33 -3.65
CA ALA A 427 13.31 -7.76 -3.04
C ALA A 427 13.20 -8.00 -1.52
N THR A 428 13.88 -9.03 -0.99
CA THR A 428 13.90 -9.32 0.45
C THR A 428 14.97 -8.54 1.21
N THR A 429 16.06 -8.15 0.53
CA THR A 429 17.20 -7.43 1.13
C THR A 429 17.16 -5.93 0.86
N HIS A 430 16.48 -5.53 -0.21
CA HIS A 430 16.32 -4.16 -0.69
C HIS A 430 14.86 -3.96 -1.13
N PRO A 431 13.89 -4.06 -0.21
CA PRO A 431 12.48 -3.92 -0.54
C PRO A 431 12.17 -2.51 -1.04
N ASP A 432 11.10 -2.38 -1.83
CA ASP A 432 10.44 -1.11 -2.08
C ASP A 432 9.00 -1.20 -1.55
N THR A 433 8.57 -0.21 -0.77
CA THR A 433 7.26 -0.22 -0.11
C THR A 433 6.09 -0.10 -1.08
N ARG A 434 6.35 0.21 -2.35
CA ARG A 434 5.35 0.34 -3.39
C ARG A 434 5.13 -0.94 -4.19
N MET A 435 5.99 -1.95 -4.03
CA MET A 435 5.84 -3.21 -4.75
C MET A 435 4.76 -4.08 -4.09
N ILE A 436 3.70 -4.38 -4.84
CA ILE A 436 2.53 -5.14 -4.32
C ILE A 436 2.31 -6.48 -5.04
N GLY A 437 2.91 -6.71 -6.20
CA GLY A 437 2.83 -8.00 -6.90
C GLY A 437 3.60 -8.05 -8.22
N ARG A 438 3.49 -9.18 -8.94
CA ARG A 438 4.09 -9.34 -10.27
C ARG A 438 3.35 -8.46 -11.28
N GLY A 439 4.00 -7.37 -11.69
CA GLY A 439 3.39 -6.40 -12.64
C GLY A 439 2.33 -5.51 -12.00
N GLU A 440 2.27 -5.46 -10.67
CA GLU A 440 1.46 -4.54 -9.90
C GLU A 440 2.37 -3.76 -8.95
N ASP A 441 2.54 -2.48 -9.24
CA ASP A 441 3.30 -1.54 -8.43
C ASP A 441 2.41 -0.34 -8.10
N LEU A 442 2.54 0.17 -6.87
CA LEU A 442 2.06 1.49 -6.51
C LEU A 442 3.03 2.54 -7.03
N GLU A 443 2.54 3.74 -7.27
CA GLU A 443 3.37 4.91 -7.50
C GLU A 443 3.33 5.87 -6.32
N GLY A 444 4.03 7.00 -6.48
CA GLY A 444 4.06 8.07 -5.50
C GLY A 444 5.14 7.85 -4.46
N VAL A 445 4.90 8.37 -3.25
CA VAL A 445 5.88 8.39 -2.16
C VAL A 445 6.08 6.98 -1.61
N GLY A 446 7.33 6.63 -1.35
CA GLY A 446 7.68 5.33 -0.79
C GLY A 446 9.13 5.28 -0.36
N ILE A 447 9.50 4.14 0.22
CA ILE A 447 10.88 3.78 0.49
C ILE A 447 11.33 2.81 -0.60
N GLY A 448 12.53 3.01 -1.13
CA GLY A 448 13.19 2.09 -2.04
C GLY A 448 14.71 2.11 -1.86
N HIS A 449 15.42 1.43 -2.76
CA HIS A 449 16.87 1.28 -2.67
C HIS A 449 17.54 1.57 -4.00
N MET A 450 18.34 2.64 -4.04
CA MET A 450 19.15 3.03 -5.19
C MET A 450 20.62 2.66 -4.96
N MET A 451 21.36 2.48 -6.06
CA MET A 451 22.79 2.22 -5.99
C MET A 451 23.57 3.45 -6.41
N PHE A 452 24.53 3.87 -5.58
CA PHE A 452 25.44 4.97 -5.90
C PHE A 452 26.88 4.48 -5.87
N TYR A 453 27.70 4.98 -6.78
CA TYR A 453 29.07 4.54 -6.95
C TYR A 453 30.02 5.67 -6.60
N ALA A 454 31.08 5.32 -5.88
CA ALA A 454 32.19 6.21 -5.58
C ALA A 454 33.43 5.78 -6.36
N SER A 455 34.17 6.75 -6.92
CA SER A 455 35.51 6.51 -7.45
C SER A 455 36.45 6.08 -6.31
N ASN A 456 37.18 4.97 -6.47
CA ASN A 456 38.11 4.47 -5.44
C ASN A 456 39.28 5.43 -5.18
N SER A 457 39.64 6.27 -6.14
CA SER A 457 40.74 7.24 -6.01
C SER A 457 40.33 8.55 -5.33
N THR A 458 39.06 8.95 -5.43
CA THR A 458 38.60 10.27 -4.95
C THR A 458 37.49 10.21 -3.90
N GLY A 459 36.75 9.10 -3.83
CA GLY A 459 35.53 8.93 -3.04
C GLY A 459 34.31 9.68 -3.60
N LEU A 460 34.47 10.46 -4.68
CA LEU A 460 33.40 11.24 -5.30
C LEU A 460 32.40 10.35 -6.02
N PHE A 461 31.15 10.82 -6.14
CA PHE A 461 30.15 10.20 -7.00
C PHE A 461 30.69 10.01 -8.42
N SER A 462 30.56 8.79 -8.94
CA SER A 462 30.98 8.44 -10.30
C SER A 462 29.85 7.88 -11.15
N ARG A 463 28.81 7.33 -10.51
CA ARG A 463 27.68 6.65 -11.15
C ARG A 463 26.49 6.52 -10.22
N TYR A 464 25.33 6.24 -10.80
CA TYR A 464 24.20 5.65 -10.08
C TYR A 464 23.51 4.57 -10.92
N ARG A 465 22.73 3.74 -10.25
CA ARG A 465 21.79 2.78 -10.85
C ARG A 465 20.48 2.85 -10.09
N TRP A 466 19.36 2.76 -10.81
CA TRP A 466 18.02 2.93 -10.26
C TRP A 466 17.71 1.94 -9.14
N SER A 467 18.11 0.68 -9.30
CA SER A 467 17.81 -0.38 -8.32
C SER A 467 18.99 -1.31 -8.06
N SER A 468 18.86 -2.17 -7.04
CA SER A 468 19.76 -3.30 -6.82
C SER A 468 19.61 -4.42 -7.87
N TYR A 469 18.56 -4.36 -8.71
CA TYR A 469 18.31 -5.34 -9.76
C TYR A 469 19.36 -5.25 -10.88
N GLY A 470 19.97 -6.40 -11.21
CA GLY A 470 21.13 -6.46 -12.09
C GLY A 470 20.89 -5.99 -13.53
N ALA A 471 19.65 -5.98 -14.01
CA ALA A 471 19.32 -5.49 -15.35
C ALA A 471 19.04 -3.98 -15.40
N SER A 472 19.00 -3.28 -14.26
CA SER A 472 18.85 -1.82 -14.25
C SER A 472 20.09 -1.17 -14.87
N PRO A 473 19.94 -0.22 -15.81
CA PRO A 473 21.07 0.48 -16.39
C PRO A 473 21.77 1.36 -15.37
N ASP A 474 23.10 1.44 -15.48
CA ASP A 474 23.93 2.39 -14.74
C ASP A 474 24.25 3.64 -15.57
N HIS A 475 24.35 4.80 -14.92
CA HIS A 475 24.58 6.08 -15.57
C HIS A 475 25.74 6.82 -14.91
N THR A 476 26.75 7.20 -15.70
CA THR A 476 27.91 7.97 -15.21
C THR A 476 27.52 9.39 -14.88
N VAL A 477 28.22 10.01 -13.93
CA VAL A 477 28.05 11.44 -13.60
C VAL A 477 28.29 12.37 -14.79
N GLY A 478 29.03 11.92 -15.82
CA GLY A 478 29.20 12.66 -17.06
C GLY A 478 27.98 12.61 -17.98
N ALA A 479 27.23 11.50 -17.96
CA ALA A 479 26.01 11.33 -18.75
C ALA A 479 24.78 11.90 -18.02
N ARG A 480 24.69 11.67 -16.71
CA ARG A 480 23.61 12.16 -15.84
C ARG A 480 24.24 12.75 -14.58
N PRO A 481 24.47 14.08 -14.55
CA PRO A 481 25.09 14.76 -13.42
C PRO A 481 24.38 14.48 -12.09
N ILE A 482 25.18 14.25 -11.03
CA ILE A 482 24.70 14.00 -9.67
C ILE A 482 25.30 15.06 -8.75
N SER A 483 24.52 15.58 -7.81
CA SER A 483 25.02 16.39 -6.71
C SER A 483 24.19 16.12 -5.46
N ALA A 484 24.84 16.18 -4.30
CA ALA A 484 24.19 15.97 -3.02
C ALA A 484 24.43 17.14 -2.07
N ALA A 485 23.49 17.37 -1.16
CA ALA A 485 23.61 18.37 -0.13
C ALA A 485 22.94 17.93 1.17
N ARG A 486 23.53 18.38 2.28
CA ARG A 486 22.99 18.27 3.62
C ARG A 486 22.17 19.51 3.94
N VAL A 487 20.96 19.29 4.44
CA VAL A 487 20.14 20.38 5.00
C VAL A 487 20.67 20.72 6.40
N VAL A 488 21.01 21.99 6.65
CA VAL A 488 21.66 22.46 7.90
C VAL A 488 20.88 23.54 8.65
#